data_AF-A0A965QDC6-F1
#
_entry.id   AF-A0A965QDC6-F1
#
_cell.length_a   1.000
_cell.length_b   1.000
_cell.length_c   1.000
_cell.angle_alpha   90.00
_cell.angle_beta   90.00
_cell.angle_gamma   90.00
#
_symmetry.space_group_name_H-M   'P 1'
#
loop_
_entity.id
_entity.type
_entity.pdbx_description
1 polymer ?
#
loop_
_entity_poly.entity_id
_entity_poly.type
_entity_poly.pdbx_seq_one_letter_code
_entity_poly.pdbx_strand_id
1 'polypeptide(L)'
;FLAAAREQDLATLGTLFGDDAGPARARDDARAFEQREVIMVCALRHDQAKVTEGAASVGGKVIFNVDLVQGLLQATTKFTAVRGPSGRWFVSEFDIVTLQNKGFCRSAGMGKTPDAEALF
;
A
#
# COMPACT_ATOMS: atom_id res chain seq x y z
N PHE A 1 -0.54 -6.90 7.32
CA PHE A 1 -0.67 -5.64 6.56
C PHE A 1 -1.31 -5.90 5.20
N LEU A 2 -0.65 -6.65 4.31
CA LEU A 2 -1.19 -7.00 2.98
C LEU A 2 -2.55 -7.71 3.03
N ALA A 3 -2.77 -8.65 3.96
CA ALA A 3 -4.08 -9.29 4.14
C ALA A 3 -5.20 -8.28 4.45
N ALA A 4 -4.98 -7.38 5.43
CA ALA A 4 -5.92 -6.31 5.76
C ALA A 4 -6.19 -5.39 4.56
N ALA A 5 -5.17 -5.06 3.76
CA ALA A 5 -5.35 -4.28 2.54
C ALA A 5 -6.20 -5.01 1.48
N ARG A 6 -6.00 -6.33 1.30
CA ARG A 6 -6.81 -7.15 0.40
C ARG A 6 -8.28 -7.22 0.84
N GLU A 7 -8.52 -7.30 2.15
CA GLU A 7 -9.84 -7.36 2.76
C GLU A 7 -10.51 -5.98 2.92
N GLN A 8 -9.79 -4.90 2.61
CA GLN A 8 -10.22 -3.51 2.82
C GLN A 8 -10.52 -3.20 4.29
N ASP A 9 -9.87 -3.90 5.21
CA ASP A 9 -9.99 -3.70 6.65
C ASP A 9 -9.12 -2.51 7.10
N LEU A 10 -9.70 -1.30 6.98
CA LEU A 10 -9.07 -0.05 7.41
C LEU A 10 -8.71 -0.08 8.90
N ALA A 11 -9.56 -0.67 9.75
CA ALA A 11 -9.32 -0.71 11.18
C ALA A 11 -8.04 -1.48 11.51
N THR A 12 -7.87 -2.69 10.95
CA THR A 12 -6.65 -3.49 11.13
C THR A 12 -5.45 -2.83 10.46
N LEU A 13 -5.62 -2.26 9.25
CA LEU A 13 -4.56 -1.56 8.53
C LEU A 13 -3.95 -0.44 9.38
N GLY A 14 -4.79 0.39 10.01
CA GLY A 14 -4.37 1.51 10.85
C GLY A 14 -3.64 1.10 12.12
N THR A 15 -3.84 -0.13 12.61
CA THR A 15 -3.04 -0.66 13.73
C THR A 15 -1.66 -1.17 13.30
N LEU A 16 -1.46 -1.41 12.01
CA LEU A 16 -0.25 -2.00 11.44
C LEU A 16 0.61 -0.98 10.68
N PHE A 17 0.03 0.16 10.30
CA PHE A 17 0.75 1.29 9.75
C PHE A 17 1.25 2.22 10.85
N GLY A 18 2.54 2.55 10.84
CA GLY A 18 3.16 3.33 11.91
C GLY A 18 4.68 3.32 11.85
N ASP A 19 5.32 3.84 12.89
CA ASP A 19 6.76 3.96 12.98
C ASP A 19 7.28 3.43 14.33
N ASP A 20 8.48 3.83 14.72
CA ASP A 20 9.12 3.46 15.98
C ASP A 20 8.40 4.02 17.23
N ALA A 21 7.50 5.00 17.07
CA ALA A 21 6.62 5.49 18.12
C ALA A 21 5.29 4.71 18.21
N GLY A 22 5.00 3.80 17.27
CA GLY A 22 3.80 2.96 17.25
C GLY A 22 2.83 3.29 16.10
N PRO A 23 1.54 2.92 16.21
CA PRO A 23 0.56 3.12 15.15
C PRO A 23 0.38 4.60 14.84
N ALA A 24 0.42 4.97 13.56
CA ALA A 24 0.22 6.36 13.14
C ALA A 24 -1.18 6.87 13.52
N ARG A 25 -2.20 6.01 13.48
CA ARG A 25 -3.58 6.33 13.89
C ARG A 25 -3.72 6.87 15.33
N ALA A 26 -2.78 6.55 16.21
CA ALA A 26 -2.82 6.99 17.60
C ALA A 26 -2.34 8.45 17.79
N ARG A 27 -1.76 9.06 16.74
CA ARG A 27 -1.03 10.34 16.84
C ARG A 27 -1.38 11.31 15.72
N ASP A 28 -1.72 10.80 14.54
CA ASP A 28 -2.11 11.61 13.39
C ASP A 28 -3.56 12.12 13.54
N ASP A 29 -3.90 13.20 12.84
CA ASP A 29 -5.30 13.66 12.74
C ASP A 29 -6.18 12.54 12.16
N ALA A 30 -7.29 12.23 12.84
CA ALA A 30 -8.11 11.08 12.52
C ALA A 30 -8.68 11.14 11.09
N ARG A 31 -9.13 12.31 10.64
CA ARG A 31 -9.74 12.48 9.32
C ARG A 31 -8.69 12.39 8.22
N ALA A 32 -7.56 13.05 8.39
CA ALA A 32 -6.45 12.96 7.45
C ALA A 32 -5.91 11.53 7.33
N PHE A 33 -5.82 10.83 8.47
CA PHE A 33 -5.35 9.45 8.50
C PHE A 33 -6.33 8.50 7.80
N GLU A 34 -7.62 8.60 8.06
CA GLU A 34 -8.64 7.79 7.39
C GLU A 34 -8.61 7.99 5.85
N GLN A 35 -8.47 9.23 5.39
CA GLN A 35 -8.32 9.52 3.95
C GLN A 35 -7.07 8.87 3.35
N ARG A 36 -5.96 8.87 4.09
CA ARG A 36 -4.74 8.17 3.70
C ARG A 36 -4.97 6.66 3.64
N GLU A 37 -5.67 6.07 4.60
CA GLU A 37 -5.96 4.63 4.64
C GLU A 37 -6.77 4.17 3.42
N VAL A 38 -7.74 4.96 2.98
CA VAL A 38 -8.50 4.68 1.76
C VAL A 38 -7.58 4.61 0.54
N ILE A 39 -6.65 5.56 0.40
CA ILE A 39 -5.66 5.57 -0.70
C ILE A 39 -4.73 4.35 -0.58
N MET A 40 -4.29 4.01 0.63
CA MET A 40 -3.42 2.86 0.87
C MET A 40 -4.11 1.55 0.47
N VAL A 41 -5.34 1.30 0.93
CA VAL A 41 -6.11 0.10 0.56
C VAL A 41 -6.34 0.04 -0.95
N CYS A 42 -6.69 1.15 -1.57
CA CYS A 42 -6.93 1.22 -3.00
C CYS A 42 -5.69 0.86 -3.83
N ALA A 43 -4.49 1.31 -3.43
CA ALA A 43 -3.24 0.97 -4.10
C ALA A 43 -2.76 -0.45 -3.82
N LEU A 44 -3.12 -0.99 -2.66
CA LEU A 44 -2.66 -2.29 -2.17
C LEU A 44 -3.67 -3.42 -2.37
N ARG A 45 -4.82 -3.15 -3.00
CA ARG A 45 -5.76 -4.21 -3.38
C ARG A 45 -5.07 -5.18 -4.34
N HIS A 46 -5.17 -6.47 -4.06
CA HIS A 46 -4.51 -7.51 -4.85
C HIS A 46 -5.24 -8.85 -4.71
N ASP A 47 -5.02 -9.73 -5.68
CA ASP A 47 -5.44 -11.13 -5.66
C ASP A 47 -4.35 -12.00 -5.06
N GLN A 48 -3.08 -11.69 -5.35
CA GLN A 48 -1.91 -12.40 -4.86
C GLN A 48 -0.81 -11.44 -4.42
N ALA A 49 -0.08 -11.83 -3.38
CA ALA A 49 1.09 -11.13 -2.91
C ALA A 49 2.21 -12.13 -2.56
N LYS A 50 3.44 -11.81 -2.97
CA LYS A 50 4.64 -12.54 -2.57
C LYS A 50 5.62 -11.57 -1.94
N VAL A 51 5.99 -11.83 -0.69
CA VAL A 51 6.99 -11.04 0.04
C VAL A 51 8.34 -11.72 -0.11
N THR A 52 9.35 -10.96 -0.50
CA THR A 52 10.75 -11.37 -0.50
C THR A 52 11.55 -10.38 0.33
N GLU A 53 12.52 -10.89 1.09
CA GLU A 53 13.43 -10.00 1.82
C GLU A 53 14.19 -9.12 0.82
N GLY A 54 14.21 -7.82 1.10
CA GLY A 54 14.93 -6.84 0.32
C GLY A 54 16.37 -6.66 0.78
N ALA A 55 17.05 -5.66 0.20
CA ALA A 55 18.45 -5.36 0.49
C ALA A 55 18.61 -4.61 1.82
N ALA A 56 19.14 -5.32 2.82
CA ALA A 56 19.72 -4.84 4.08
C ALA A 56 18.79 -4.10 5.07
N SER A 57 19.02 -4.38 6.36
CA SER A 57 18.49 -3.59 7.46
C SER A 57 19.42 -2.40 7.72
N VAL A 58 18.94 -1.18 7.52
CA VAL A 58 19.69 0.05 7.85
C VAL A 58 18.95 0.77 8.97
N GLY A 59 19.64 1.01 10.08
CA GLY A 59 19.10 1.79 11.20
C GLY A 59 17.83 1.21 11.83
N GLY A 60 17.74 -0.13 11.99
CA GLY A 60 16.60 -0.79 12.63
C GLY A 60 15.34 -0.92 11.74
N LYS A 61 15.44 -0.50 10.47
CA LYS A 61 14.40 -0.70 9.45
C LYS A 61 14.70 -1.94 8.63
N VAL A 62 13.67 -2.61 8.12
CA VAL A 62 13.79 -3.74 7.19
C VAL A 62 13.04 -3.40 5.92
N ILE A 63 13.69 -3.54 4.78
CA ILE A 63 13.09 -3.30 3.48
C ILE A 63 12.71 -4.65 2.87
N PHE A 64 11.48 -4.75 2.38
CA PHE A 64 10.96 -5.91 1.66
C PHE A 64 10.66 -5.53 0.21
N ASN A 65 10.92 -6.45 -0.72
CA ASN A 65 10.33 -6.38 -2.05
C ASN A 65 9.03 -7.22 -2.04
N VAL A 66 7.94 -6.63 -2.51
CA VAL A 66 6.62 -7.27 -2.54
C VAL A 66 6.11 -7.28 -3.97
N ASP A 67 5.92 -8.48 -4.51
CA ASP A 67 5.25 -8.69 -5.79
C ASP A 67 3.75 -8.75 -5.56
N LEU A 68 2.99 -7.91 -6.28
CA LEU A 68 1.53 -7.84 -6.23
C LEU A 68 0.94 -8.16 -7.60
N VAL A 69 -0.16 -8.91 -7.60
CA VAL A 69 -0.98 -9.21 -8.77
C VAL A 69 -2.41 -8.77 -8.50
N GLN A 70 -3.02 -7.99 -9.41
CA GLN A 70 -4.42 -7.59 -9.36
C GLN A 70 -5.03 -7.67 -10.76
N GLY A 71 -5.81 -8.71 -11.04
CA GLY A 71 -6.30 -9.03 -12.38
C GLY A 71 -5.13 -9.17 -13.36
N LEU A 72 -5.06 -8.25 -14.33
CA LEU A 72 -3.97 -8.19 -15.32
C LEU A 72 -2.78 -7.33 -14.88
N LEU A 73 -2.89 -6.60 -13.77
CA LEU A 73 -1.83 -5.73 -13.26
C LEU A 73 -0.82 -6.54 -12.46
N GLN A 74 0.46 -6.25 -12.66
CA GLN A 74 1.58 -6.83 -11.91
C GLN A 74 2.58 -5.73 -11.55
N ALA A 75 3.04 -5.72 -10.31
CA ALA A 75 4.04 -4.77 -9.82
C ALA A 75 4.89 -5.37 -8.72
N THR A 76 6.19 -5.06 -8.72
CA THR A 76 7.07 -5.24 -7.57
C THR A 76 7.26 -3.88 -6.92
N THR A 77 6.94 -3.74 -5.63
CA THR A 77 7.12 -2.50 -4.87
C THR A 77 7.89 -2.75 -3.57
N LYS A 78 8.45 -1.69 -3.00
CA LYS A 78 9.20 -1.74 -1.74
C LYS A 78 8.30 -1.41 -0.56
N PHE A 79 8.49 -2.12 0.53
CA PHE A 79 7.92 -1.83 1.83
C PHE A 79 9.03 -1.64 2.84
N THR A 80 8.86 -0.67 3.74
CA THR A 80 9.74 -0.48 4.88
C THR A 80 8.97 -0.84 6.14
N ALA A 81 9.55 -1.74 6.95
CA ALA A 81 9.07 -2.04 8.28
C ALA A 81 10.05 -1.57 9.34
N VAL A 82 9.55 -1.17 10.50
CA VAL A 82 10.35 -0.72 11.65
C VAL A 82 9.80 -1.34 12.94
N ARG A 83 10.68 -1.56 13.92
CA ARG A 83 10.27 -1.97 15.27
C ARG A 83 9.85 -0.76 16.08
N GLY A 84 8.61 -0.77 16.57
CA GLY A 84 8.08 0.21 17.51
C GLY A 84 8.02 -0.32 18.94
N PRO A 85 7.14 0.26 19.78
CA PRO A 85 7.04 -0.09 21.19
C PRO A 85 6.81 -1.59 21.41
N SER A 86 7.41 -2.13 22.48
CA SER A 86 7.33 -3.56 22.83
C SER A 86 7.87 -4.51 21.75
N GLY A 87 8.68 -4.01 20.80
CA GLY A 87 9.28 -4.80 19.73
C GLY A 87 8.31 -5.19 18.61
N ARG A 88 7.10 -4.60 18.57
CA ARG A 88 6.13 -4.85 17.51
C ARG A 88 6.60 -4.24 16.19
N TRP A 89 6.43 -4.96 15.09
CA TRP A 89 6.71 -4.45 13.75
C TRP A 89 5.55 -3.63 13.18
N PHE A 90 5.88 -2.52 12.55
CA PHE A 90 4.96 -1.66 11.80
C PHE A 90 5.45 -1.48 10.38
N VAL A 91 4.53 -1.32 9.43
CA VAL A 91 4.86 -0.80 8.09
C VAL A 91 4.90 0.71 8.20
N SER A 92 6.05 1.32 7.94
CA SER A 92 6.23 2.78 7.99
C SER A 92 6.06 3.44 6.64
N GLU A 93 6.32 2.70 5.57
CA GLU A 93 6.31 3.23 4.21
C GLU A 93 6.13 2.09 3.20
N PHE A 94 5.50 2.40 2.07
CA PHE A 94 5.60 1.60 0.85
C PHE A 94 5.62 2.53 -0.37
N ASP A 95 6.27 2.10 -1.44
CA ASP A 95 6.34 2.87 -2.68
C ASP A 95 5.02 2.79 -3.45
N ILE A 96 4.12 3.72 -3.13
CA ILE A 96 2.82 3.87 -3.78
C ILE A 96 2.93 4.37 -5.23
N VAL A 97 3.97 5.14 -5.55
CA VAL A 97 4.16 5.72 -6.89
C VAL A 97 4.41 4.61 -7.91
N THR A 98 5.24 3.62 -7.55
CA THR A 98 5.45 2.42 -8.39
C THR A 98 4.13 1.69 -8.66
N LEU A 99 3.25 1.56 -7.67
CA LEU A 99 1.94 0.91 -7.84
C LEU A 99 1.01 1.73 -8.74
N GLN A 100 0.90 3.04 -8.50
CA GLN A 100 0.04 3.93 -9.30
C GLN A 100 0.48 4.00 -10.77
N ASN A 101 1.79 4.03 -11.04
CA ASN A 101 2.34 3.97 -12.40
C ASN A 101 2.00 2.68 -13.13
N LYS A 102 1.79 1.58 -12.39
CA LYS A 102 1.30 0.29 -12.91
C LYS A 102 -0.21 0.21 -13.00
N GLY A 103 -0.94 1.26 -12.62
CA GLY A 103 -2.39 1.35 -12.74
C GLY A 103 -3.17 0.84 -11.53
N PHE A 104 -2.50 0.48 -10.43
CA PHE A 104 -3.18 0.19 -9.17
C PHE A 104 -3.85 1.47 -8.65
N CYS A 105 -5.01 1.33 -8.02
CA CYS A 105 -5.83 2.47 -7.57
C CYS A 105 -6.23 3.48 -8.67
N ARG A 106 -6.33 3.06 -9.94
CA ARG A 106 -7.03 3.89 -10.92
C ARG A 106 -8.52 3.85 -10.61
N SER A 107 -9.12 5.02 -10.44
CA SER A 107 -10.57 5.16 -10.46
C SER A 107 -11.09 4.51 -11.76
N ALA A 108 -11.96 3.52 -11.63
CA ALA A 108 -12.74 3.00 -12.73
C ALA A 108 -13.68 4.13 -13.19
N GLY A 109 -13.18 5.03 -14.01
CA GLY A 109 -13.88 6.28 -14.35
C GLY A 109 -13.03 7.41 -14.92
N MET A 110 -11.70 7.28 -15.02
CA MET A 110 -10.87 8.25 -15.76
C MET A 110 -9.90 7.51 -16.70
N GLY A 111 -10.48 6.98 -17.79
CA GLY A 111 -9.76 6.26 -18.82
C GLY A 111 -10.65 5.85 -19.99
N LYS A 112 -10.94 6.85 -20.85
CA LYS A 112 -11.47 6.77 -22.24
C LYS A 112 -12.96 6.43 -22.41
N THR A 113 -13.75 7.45 -22.78
CA THR A 113 -14.63 7.29 -23.95
C THR A 113 -13.67 7.16 -25.15
N PRO A 114 -13.68 6.07 -25.92
CA PRO A 114 -13.19 6.14 -27.28
C PRO A 114 -14.24 6.94 -28.04
N ASP A 115 -13.94 8.20 -28.37
CA ASP A 115 -14.74 8.87 -29.40
C ASP A 115 -14.52 8.09 -30.69
N ALA A 116 -15.55 7.33 -31.02
CA ALA A 116 -15.74 6.72 -32.31
C ALA A 116 -15.92 7.86 -33.33
N GLU A 117 -14.83 8.33 -33.90
CA GLU A 117 -14.85 9.16 -35.11
C GLU A 117 -13.84 8.60 -36.10
N ALA A 118 -14.18 7.41 -36.59
CA ALA A 118 -13.62 6.82 -37.79
C ALA A 118 -14.73 6.08 -38.54
N LEU A 119 -15.83 6.79 -38.83
CA LEU A 119 -16.80 6.45 -39.86
C LEU A 119 -17.55 7.74 -40.20
N PHE A 120 -17.04 8.48 -41.20
CA PHE A 120 -17.71 9.10 -42.35
C PHE A 120 -16.72 10.04 -43.07
#